data_AF-A0A929KC47-F1
#
_entry.id   AF-A0A929KC47-F1
#
_cell.length_a   1.000
_cell.length_b   1.000
_cell.length_c   1.000
_cell.angle_alpha   90.00
_cell.angle_beta   90.00
_cell.angle_gamma   90.00
#
_symmetry.space_group_name_H-M   'P 1'
#
loop_
_entity.id
_entity.type
_entity.pdbx_description
1 polymer ?
#
loop_
_entity_poly.entity_id
_entity_poly.type
_entity_poly.pdbx_seq_one_letter_code
_entity_poly.pdbx_strand_id
1 'polypeptide(L)'
;MTHTTINILFYISLIVILPIGAYLMFLWGRKISKPIAKGIERSKHVSVNGIAFKSFVYMIPAIIGFFIFAIPVIYFSSLMKKEDYCIEVIRFNHLKKTDPILQERCSCLDHDELFEKAAKSQ
;
A
#
# COMPACT_ATOMS: atom_id res chain seq x y z
N MET A 1 -17.00 8.33 -1.24
CA MET A 1 -16.08 8.32 -2.40
C MET A 1 -16.59 7.25 -3.36
N THR A 2 -16.64 7.53 -4.67
CA THR A 2 -17.21 6.55 -5.62
C THR A 2 -16.25 5.41 -5.91
N HIS A 3 -16.77 4.24 -6.26
CA HIS A 3 -15.98 3.05 -6.58
C HIS A 3 -14.97 3.30 -7.70
N THR A 4 -15.40 4.02 -8.74
CA THR A 4 -14.55 4.38 -9.87
C THR A 4 -13.38 5.24 -9.40
N THR A 5 -13.62 6.18 -8.48
CA THR A 5 -12.56 7.02 -7.91
C THR A 5 -11.58 6.20 -7.08
N ILE A 6 -12.07 5.29 -6.24
CA ILE A 6 -11.22 4.41 -5.40
C ILE A 6 -10.37 3.50 -6.29
N ASN A 7 -10.95 2.90 -7.32
CA ASN A 7 -10.22 2.06 -8.27
C ASN A 7 -9.14 2.85 -9.03
N ILE A 8 -9.47 4.04 -9.55
CA ILE A 8 -8.50 4.88 -10.25
C ILE A 8 -7.32 5.21 -9.31
N LEU A 9 -7.59 5.63 -8.08
CA LEU A 9 -6.56 5.95 -7.10
C LEU A 9 -5.74 4.73 -6.68
N PHE A 10 -6.37 3.56 -6.58
CA PHE A 10 -5.68 2.30 -6.34
C PHE A 10 -4.71 1.97 -7.48
N TYR A 11 -5.15 2.02 -8.75
CA TYR A 11 -4.31 1.75 -9.90
C TYR A 11 -3.19 2.77 -10.07
N ILE A 12 -3.45 4.07 -9.85
CA ILE A 12 -2.40 5.10 -9.83
C ILE A 12 -1.37 4.77 -8.76
N SER A 13 -1.82 4.43 -7.55
CA SER A 13 -0.92 4.07 -6.46
C SER A 13 -0.09 2.83 -6.79
N LEU A 14 -0.70 1.82 -7.40
CA LEU A 14 -0.07 0.55 -7.71
C LEU A 14 0.90 0.61 -8.89
N ILE A 15 0.53 1.33 -9.97
CA ILE A 15 1.27 1.35 -11.24
C ILE A 15 2.23 2.54 -11.32
N VAL A 16 1.98 3.62 -10.59
CA VAL A 16 2.83 4.83 -10.63
C VAL A 16 3.61 4.98 -9.34
N ILE A 17 2.93 5.06 -8.19
CA ILE A 17 3.57 5.38 -6.91
C ILE A 17 4.50 4.26 -6.45
N LEU A 18 4.05 3.01 -6.51
CA LEU A 18 4.83 1.86 -6.05
C LEU A 18 6.10 1.62 -6.90
N PRO A 19 6.05 1.69 -8.26
CA PRO A 19 7.26 1.59 -9.07
C PRO A 19 8.23 2.75 -8.87
N ILE A 20 7.74 3.96 -8.60
CA ILE A 20 8.60 5.10 -8.21
C ILE A 20 9.33 4.76 -6.91
N GLY A 21 8.63 4.24 -5.90
CA GLY A 21 9.24 3.80 -4.64
C GLY A 21 10.31 2.72 -4.86
N ALA A 22 10.02 1.72 -5.68
CA ALA A 22 10.98 0.66 -6.02
C ALA A 22 12.20 1.20 -6.78
N TYR A 23 11.99 2.13 -7.71
CA TYR A 23 13.07 2.79 -8.45
C TYR A 23 13.99 3.61 -7.54
N LEU A 24 13.42 4.37 -6.60
CA LEU A 24 14.19 5.13 -5.61
C LEU A 24 15.00 4.19 -4.70
N MET A 25 14.42 3.06 -4.28
CA MET A 25 15.13 2.03 -3.52
C MET A 25 16.30 1.45 -4.33
N PHE A 26 16.12 1.19 -5.62
CA PHE A 26 17.20 0.73 -6.50
C PHE A 26 18.32 1.77 -6.64
N LEU A 27 17.98 3.04 -6.84
CA LEU A 27 18.95 4.13 -6.90
C LEU A 27 19.73 4.27 -5.59
N TRP A 28 19.05 4.13 -4.45
CA TRP A 28 19.69 4.13 -3.14
C TRP A 28 20.65 2.95 -3.00
N GLY A 29 20.23 1.76 -3.40
CA GLY A 29 21.07 0.55 -3.48
C GLY A 29 22.36 0.81 -4.24
N ARG A 30 22.27 1.37 -5.46
CA ARG A 30 23.44 1.77 -6.27
C ARG A 30 24.34 2.80 -5.57
N LYS A 31 23.74 3.75 -4.84
CA LYS A 31 24.47 4.79 -4.11
C LYS A 31 25.27 4.19 -2.95
N ILE A 32 24.71 3.23 -2.22
CA ILE A 32 25.38 2.58 -1.08
C ILE A 32 26.39 1.51 -1.50
N SER A 33 26.33 0.97 -2.73
CA SER A 33 27.33 0.00 -3.21
C SER A 33 28.76 0.57 -3.20
N LYS A 34 28.93 1.86 -3.54
CA LYS A 34 30.24 2.53 -3.55
C LYS A 34 30.93 2.60 -2.16
N PRO A 35 30.28 3.11 -1.09
CA PRO A 35 30.88 3.13 0.24
C PRO A 35 31.07 1.73 0.82
N ILE A 36 30.22 0.75 0.47
CA ILE A 36 30.40 -0.64 0.89
C ILE A 36 31.66 -1.22 0.23
N ALA A 37 31.82 -1.08 -1.10
CA ALA A 37 33.00 -1.56 -1.83
C ALA A 37 34.32 -0.97 -1.29
N LYS A 38 34.37 0.35 -1.07
CA LYS A 38 35.53 1.01 -0.44
C LYS A 38 35.82 0.54 0.97
N GLY A 39 34.77 0.15 1.72
CA GLY A 39 34.92 -0.41 3.06
C GLY A 39 35.56 -1.80 3.05
N ILE A 40 35.23 -2.61 2.03
CA ILE A 40 35.77 -3.97 1.84
C ILE A 40 37.26 -3.91 1.46
N GLU A 41 37.64 -3.02 0.54
CA GLU A 41 39.03 -2.85 0.11
C GLU A 41 39.97 -2.43 1.26
N ARG A 42 39.46 -1.68 2.26
CA ARG A 42 40.24 -1.28 3.44
C ARG A 42 40.32 -2.35 4.52
N SER A 43 39.38 -3.28 4.59
CA SER A 43 39.37 -4.33 5.61
C SER A 43 40.10 -5.59 5.12
N LYS A 44 41.32 -5.82 5.62
CA LYS A 44 42.12 -7.04 5.32
C LYS A 44 41.43 -8.37 5.68
N HIS A 45 40.46 -8.35 6.59
CA HIS A 45 39.65 -9.51 6.95
C HIS A 45 38.21 -9.32 6.47
N VAL A 46 37.87 -10.05 5.41
CA VAL A 46 36.54 -10.02 4.81
C VAL A 46 35.67 -11.08 5.49
N SER A 47 34.89 -10.67 6.48
CA SER A 47 33.81 -11.51 7.00
C SER A 47 32.54 -11.26 6.19
N VAL A 48 32.03 -12.31 5.52
CA VAL A 48 30.80 -12.27 4.72
C VAL A 48 29.62 -11.78 5.57
N ASN A 49 29.54 -12.20 6.84
CA ASN A 49 28.51 -11.79 7.79
C ASN A 49 28.59 -10.28 8.10
N GLY A 50 29.80 -9.72 8.22
CA GLY A 50 29.99 -8.29 8.47
C GLY A 50 29.55 -7.42 7.28
N ILE A 51 29.78 -7.88 6.05
CA ILE A 51 29.32 -7.19 4.83
C ILE A 51 27.80 -7.24 4.73
N ALA A 52 27.20 -8.41 4.96
CA ALA A 52 25.75 -8.58 4.93
C ALA A 52 25.05 -7.67 5.95
N PHE A 53 25.53 -7.66 7.20
CA PHE A 53 24.97 -6.80 8.25
C PHE A 53 25.10 -5.31 7.92
N LYS A 54 26.27 -4.88 7.43
CA LYS A 54 26.50 -3.48 7.03
C LYS A 54 25.57 -3.09 5.89
N SER A 55 25.46 -3.93 4.86
CA SER A 55 24.54 -3.71 3.74
C SER A 55 23.09 -3.61 4.21
N PHE A 56 22.66 -4.48 5.12
CA PHE A 56 21.32 -4.43 5.71
C PHE A 56 21.05 -3.09 6.41
N VAL A 57 21.96 -2.63 7.28
CA VAL A 57 21.82 -1.37 8.00
C VAL A 57 21.73 -0.17 7.04
N TYR A 58 22.55 -0.13 5.98
CA TYR A 58 22.49 0.95 4.98
C TYR A 58 21.22 0.92 4.10
N MET A 59 20.53 -0.23 4.03
CA MET A 59 19.26 -0.38 3.31
C MET A 59 18.05 0.02 4.14
N ILE A 60 18.14 0.10 5.48
CA ILE A 60 17.02 0.47 6.36
C ILE A 60 16.31 1.76 5.90
N PRO A 61 17.01 2.88 5.60
CA PRO A 61 16.34 4.10 5.15
C PRO A 61 15.57 3.93 3.83
N ALA A 62 16.10 3.13 2.90
CA ALA A 62 15.44 2.85 1.63
C ALA A 62 14.20 1.98 1.82
N ILE A 63 14.26 1.00 2.72
CA ILE A 63 13.12 0.16 3.09
C ILE A 63 12.03 1.01 3.73
N ILE A 64 12.36 1.89 4.69
CA ILE A 64 11.41 2.82 5.31
C ILE A 64 10.76 3.72 4.24
N GLY A 65 11.57 4.28 3.34
CA GLY A 65 11.08 5.06 2.20
C GLY A 65 10.09 4.28 1.35
N PHE A 66 10.42 3.04 0.98
CA PHE A 66 9.54 2.18 0.20
C PHE A 66 8.20 1.91 0.90
N PHE A 67 8.21 1.67 2.22
CA PHE A 67 6.97 1.50 2.98
C PHE A 67 6.07 2.74 2.93
N ILE A 68 6.64 3.95 2.95
CA ILE A 68 5.86 5.20 2.80
C ILE A 68 5.15 5.23 1.44
N PHE A 69 5.82 4.84 0.36
CA PHE A 69 5.21 4.73 -0.98
C PHE A 69 4.17 3.60 -1.08
N ALA A 70 4.25 2.58 -0.22
CA ALA A 70 3.26 1.50 -0.16
C ALA A 70 1.99 1.88 0.63
N ILE A 71 2.01 2.90 1.49
CA ILE A 71 0.85 3.32 2.30
C ILE A 71 -0.39 3.60 1.43
N PRO A 72 -0.32 4.40 0.34
CA PRO A 72 -1.50 4.65 -0.49
C PRO A 72 -2.09 3.38 -1.09
N VAL A 73 -1.25 2.44 -1.55
CA VAL A 73 -1.69 1.16 -2.11
C VAL A 73 -2.45 0.34 -1.07
N ILE A 74 -1.89 0.23 0.14
CA ILE A 74 -2.50 -0.51 1.25
C ILE A 74 -3.83 0.16 1.65
N TYR A 75 -3.84 1.49 1.74
CA TYR A 75 -5.02 2.27 2.09
C TYR A 75 -6.17 2.07 1.10
N PHE A 76 -5.93 2.29 -0.20
CA PHE A 76 -6.97 2.10 -1.22
C PHE A 76 -7.39 0.65 -1.36
N SER A 77 -6.47 -0.31 -1.21
CA SER A 77 -6.83 -1.74 -1.17
C SER A 77 -7.78 -2.05 0.00
N SER A 78 -7.54 -1.45 1.18
CA SER A 78 -8.42 -1.62 2.34
C SER A 78 -9.80 -0.99 2.11
N LEU A 79 -9.87 0.14 1.40
CA LEU A 79 -11.13 0.79 1.05
C LEU A 79 -11.97 -0.06 0.11
N MET A 80 -11.36 -0.67 -0.92
CA MET A 80 -12.07 -1.59 -1.82
C MET A 80 -12.66 -2.78 -1.05
N LYS A 81 -11.87 -3.40 -0.16
CA LYS A 81 -12.35 -4.51 0.68
C LYS A 81 -13.50 -4.09 1.61
N LYS A 82 -13.45 -2.86 2.14
CA LYS A 82 -14.54 -2.30 2.94
C LYS A 82 -15.81 -2.09 2.09
N GLU A 83 -15.66 -1.64 0.85
CA GLU A 83 -16.77 -1.47 -0.07
C GLU A 83 -17.47 -2.81 -0.35
N ASP A 84 -16.70 -3.85 -0.70
CA ASP A 84 -17.24 -5.21 -0.92
C ASP A 84 -17.99 -5.72 0.31
N TYR A 85 -17.40 -5.55 1.50
CA TYR A 85 -18.03 -5.91 2.77
C TYR A 85 -19.33 -5.15 3.01
N CYS A 86 -19.36 -3.84 2.76
CA CYS A 86 -20.57 -3.02 2.92
C CYS A 86 -21.68 -3.45 1.95
N ILE A 87 -21.36 -3.75 0.68
CA ILE A 87 -22.32 -4.25 -0.31
C ILE A 87 -22.92 -5.58 0.15
N GLU A 88 -22.08 -6.50 0.62
CA GLU A 88 -22.52 -7.82 1.10
C GLU A 88 -23.43 -7.72 2.32
N VAL A 89 -23.08 -6.87 3.29
CA VAL A 89 -23.89 -6.62 4.49
C VAL A 89 -25.25 -6.00 4.14
N ILE A 90 -25.32 -5.04 3.22
CA ILE A 90 -26.59 -4.45 2.74
C ILE A 90 -27.45 -5.52 2.07
N ARG A 91 -26.83 -6.37 1.23
CA ARG A 91 -27.50 -7.43 0.48
C ARG A 91 -28.19 -8.44 1.39
N PHE A 92 -27.51 -8.94 2.42
CA PHE A 92 -28.03 -10.02 3.26
C PHE A 92 -28.91 -9.53 4.42
N ASN A 93 -28.72 -8.32 4.91
CA ASN A 93 -29.45 -7.83 6.10
C ASN A 93 -30.59 -6.85 5.78
N HIS A 94 -30.86 -6.53 4.52
CA HIS A 94 -31.91 -5.58 4.09
C HIS A 94 -31.89 -4.27 4.89
N LEU A 95 -30.70 -3.78 5.20
CA LEU A 95 -30.50 -2.58 6.03
C LEU A 95 -31.05 -1.35 5.32
N LYS A 96 -31.52 -0.37 6.10
CA LYS A 96 -31.92 0.95 5.60
C LYS A 96 -30.70 1.85 5.53
N LYS A 97 -30.77 2.88 4.68
CA LYS A 97 -29.71 3.89 4.50
C LYS A 97 -29.28 4.59 5.81
N THR A 98 -30.17 4.61 6.81
CA THR A 98 -29.97 5.26 8.11
C THR A 98 -29.51 4.31 9.22
N ASP A 99 -29.18 3.06 8.92
CA ASP A 99 -28.73 2.14 9.96
C ASP A 99 -27.38 2.57 10.56
N PRO A 100 -27.26 2.64 11.90
CA PRO A 100 -26.07 3.17 12.57
C PRO A 100 -24.82 2.34 12.28
N ILE A 101 -24.98 1.03 12.05
CA ILE A 101 -23.90 0.12 11.67
C ILE A 101 -23.30 0.51 10.30
N LEU A 102 -24.16 0.93 9.36
CA LEU A 102 -23.74 1.36 8.04
C LEU A 102 -23.05 2.72 8.10
N GLN A 103 -23.57 3.62 8.93
CA GLN A 103 -23.02 4.96 9.12
C GLN A 103 -21.62 4.91 9.75
N GLU A 104 -21.40 4.03 10.73
CA GLU A 104 -20.09 3.91 11.38
C GLU A 104 -19.06 3.24 10.46
N ARG A 105 -19.43 2.16 9.77
CA ARG A 105 -18.47 1.33 9.00
C ARG A 105 -18.28 1.77 7.55
N CYS A 106 -19.28 2.39 6.94
CA CYS A 106 -19.31 2.75 5.52
C CYS A 106 -19.38 4.28 5.31
N SER A 107 -19.13 5.11 6.33
CA SER A 107 -19.18 6.60 6.24
C SER A 107 -18.34 7.22 5.14
N CYS A 108 -17.19 6.64 4.81
CA CYS A 108 -16.29 7.18 3.79
C CYS A 108 -16.71 6.84 2.35
N LEU A 109 -17.67 5.94 2.18
CA LEU A 109 -18.14 5.42 0.90
C LEU A 109 -19.45 6.10 0.50
N ASP A 110 -19.71 6.16 -0.80
CA ASP A 110 -20.97 6.72 -1.30
C ASP A 110 -22.11 5.73 -1.02
N HIS A 111 -23.04 6.13 -0.14
CA HIS A 111 -24.15 5.26 0.27
C HIS A 111 -25.10 4.98 -0.88
N ASP A 112 -25.34 5.93 -1.77
CA ASP A 112 -26.25 5.73 -2.89
C ASP A 112 -25.70 4.69 -3.87
N GLU A 113 -24.39 4.75 -4.14
CA GLU A 113 -23.70 3.78 -5.00
C GLU A 113 -23.66 2.38 -4.37
N LEU A 114 -23.46 2.28 -3.04
CA LEU A 114 -23.47 1.01 -2.32
C LEU A 114 -24.83 0.30 -2.42
N PHE A 115 -25.93 1.03 -2.25
CA PHE A 115 -27.28 0.48 -2.35
C PHE A 115 -27.66 0.12 -3.79
N GLU A 116 -27.26 0.92 -4.78
CA GLU A 116 -27.49 0.61 -6.19
C GLU A 116 -26.78 -0.69 -6.61
N LYS A 117 -25.52 -0.86 -6.20
CA LYS A 117 -24.76 -2.08 -6.48
C LYS A 117 -25.31 -3.31 -5.77
N ALA A 118 -25.72 -3.16 -4.51
CA ALA A 118 -26.35 -4.24 -3.77
C ALA A 118 -27.65 -4.72 -4.46
N ALA A 119 -28.44 -3.78 -5.01
CA ALA A 119 -29.67 -4.09 -5.75
C ALA A 119 -29.42 -4.69 -7.15
N LYS A 120 -28.37 -4.25 -7.86
CA LYS A 120 -27.97 -4.81 -9.18
C LYS A 120 -27.37 -6.21 -9.12
N SER A 121 -26.94 -6.66 -7.93
CA SER A 121 -26.33 -7.97 -7.71
C SER A 121 -27.37 -9.06 -7.34
N GLN A 122 -28.66 -8.76 -7.54
CA GLN A 122 -29.83 -9.64 -7.39
C GLN A 122 -30.19 -10.25 -8.75
#